data_AF-A0A9E3QJB4-F1
#
_entry.id   AF-A0A9E3QJB4-F1
#
_cell.length_a   1.000
_cell.length_b   1.000
_cell.length_c   1.000
_cell.angle_alpha   90.00
_cell.angle_beta   90.00
_cell.angle_gamma   90.00
#
_symmetry.space_group_name_H-M   'P 1'
#
loop_
_entity.id
_entity.type
_entity.pdbx_description
1 polymer ?
#
loop_
_entity_poly.entity_id
_entity_poly.type
_entity_poly.pdbx_seq_one_letter_code
_entity_poly.pdbx_strand_id
1 'polypeptide(L)'
;MTIHLPKDVESSIHAEVVSGHFASADEAIAAAWRAFQQQRQTTSKEPAAGAGEPAQARKPFWEVIEEENRQILPEVWDALPTDLSAQHDHYIYGTPKRSDV
;
A
#
# COMPACT_ATOMS: atom_id res chain seq x y z
N MET A 1 -26.93 2.25 5.28
CA MET A 1 -26.17 3.49 5.50
C MET A 1 -26.14 4.24 4.18
N THR A 2 -26.46 5.53 4.17
CA THR A 2 -26.52 6.33 2.94
C THR A 2 -25.27 7.21 2.88
N ILE A 3 -24.54 7.12 1.77
CA ILE A 3 -23.35 7.94 1.53
C ILE A 3 -23.80 9.06 0.60
N HIS A 4 -23.57 10.31 0.99
CA HIS A 4 -23.85 11.47 0.13
C HIS A 4 -22.71 11.65 -0.86
N LEU A 5 -23.03 11.56 -2.14
CA LEU A 5 -22.08 11.74 -3.23
C LEU A 5 -22.09 13.20 -3.70
N PRO A 6 -20.96 13.73 -4.20
CA PRO A 6 -20.95 15.02 -4.88
C PRO A 6 -21.85 14.98 -6.12
N LYS A 7 -22.56 16.08 -6.41
CA LYS A 7 -23.56 16.14 -7.50
C LYS A 7 -22.99 15.78 -8.88
N ASP A 8 -21.74 16.14 -9.12
CA ASP A 8 -21.06 15.81 -10.38
C ASP A 8 -20.89 14.31 -10.54
N VAL A 9 -20.55 13.59 -9.46
CA VAL A 9 -20.38 12.13 -9.46
C VAL A 9 -21.72 11.43 -9.65
N GLU A 10 -22.78 11.89 -8.98
CA GLU A 10 -24.14 11.36 -9.17
C GLU A 10 -24.60 11.50 -10.62
N SER A 11 -24.37 12.68 -11.22
CA SER A 11 -24.74 12.96 -12.61
C SER A 11 -23.99 12.07 -13.59
N SER A 12 -22.70 11.83 -13.37
CA SER A 12 -21.90 10.92 -14.18
C SER A 12 -22.35 9.47 -14.09
N ILE A 13 -22.66 8.97 -12.88
CA ILE A 13 -23.17 7.60 -12.69
C ILE A 13 -24.51 7.44 -13.42
N HIS A 14 -25.41 8.41 -13.29
CA HIS A 14 -26.69 8.38 -14.00
C HIS A 14 -26.52 8.38 -15.53
N ALA A 15 -25.58 9.16 -16.07
CA ALA A 15 -25.31 9.19 -17.50
C ALA A 15 -24.83 7.83 -18.04
N GLU A 16 -23.96 7.14 -17.32
CA GLU A 16 -23.46 5.81 -17.68
C GLU A 16 -24.53 4.71 -17.57
N VAL A 17 -25.47 4.85 -16.64
CA VAL A 17 -26.63 3.93 -16.56
C VAL A 17 -27.59 4.18 -17.73
N VAL A 18 -27.85 5.44 -18.07
CA VAL A 18 -28.72 5.81 -19.20
C VAL A 18 -28.09 5.44 -20.55
N SER A 19 -26.75 5.49 -20.66
CA SER A 19 -26.01 5.05 -21.84
C SER A 19 -26.02 3.53 -22.03
N GLY A 20 -26.51 2.77 -21.04
CA GLY A 20 -26.61 1.32 -21.06
C GLY A 20 -25.31 0.60 -20.70
N HIS A 21 -24.28 1.31 -20.21
CA HIS A 21 -23.03 0.70 -19.78
C HIS A 21 -23.17 -0.05 -18.44
N PHE A 22 -24.11 0.37 -17.58
CA PHE A 22 -24.45 -0.34 -16.35
C PHE A 22 -25.97 -0.47 -16.20
N ALA A 23 -26.43 -1.59 -15.66
CA ALA A 23 -27.86 -1.82 -15.43
C ALA A 23 -28.40 -1.03 -14.23
N SER A 24 -27.53 -0.55 -13.33
CA SER A 24 -27.91 0.26 -12.17
C SER A 24 -26.75 1.10 -11.61
N ALA A 25 -27.09 2.09 -10.79
CA ALA A 25 -26.09 2.90 -10.07
C ALA A 25 -25.23 2.06 -9.11
N ASP A 26 -25.83 1.08 -8.42
CA ASP A 26 -25.11 0.16 -7.53
C ASP A 26 -24.09 -0.68 -8.30
N GLU A 27 -24.43 -1.14 -9.50
CA GLU A 27 -23.51 -1.88 -10.36
C GLU A 27 -22.34 -1.01 -10.83
N ALA A 28 -22.62 0.22 -11.25
CA ALA A 28 -21.59 1.19 -11.63
C ALA A 28 -20.61 1.47 -10.49
N ILE A 29 -21.13 1.64 -9.26
CA ILE A 29 -20.31 1.85 -8.06
C ILE A 29 -19.50 0.60 -7.71
N ALA A 30 -20.10 -0.59 -7.78
CA ALA A 30 -19.41 -1.85 -7.52
C ALA A 30 -18.28 -2.10 -8.54
N ALA A 31 -18.51 -1.80 -9.82
CA ALA A 31 -17.50 -1.87 -10.86
C ALA A 31 -16.37 -0.88 -10.62
N ALA A 32 -16.69 0.38 -10.30
CA ALA A 32 -15.71 1.42 -9.98
C ALA A 32 -14.84 1.02 -8.77
N TRP A 33 -15.43 0.46 -7.72
CA TRP A 33 -14.69 0.01 -6.54
C TRP A 33 -13.75 -1.17 -6.85
N ARG A 34 -14.20 -2.14 -7.65
CA ARG A 34 -13.34 -3.26 -8.09
C ARG A 34 -12.16 -2.75 -8.91
N ALA A 35 -12.40 -1.84 -9.85
CA ALA A 35 -11.34 -1.23 -10.66
C ALA A 35 -10.31 -0.48 -9.79
N PHE A 36 -10.78 0.31 -8.82
CA PHE A 36 -9.90 1.01 -7.88
C PHE A 36 -9.02 0.06 -7.07
N GLN A 37 -9.59 -1.03 -6.55
CA GLN A 37 -8.83 -2.03 -5.78
C GLN A 37 -7.83 -2.77 -6.66
N GLN A 38 -8.19 -3.11 -7.89
CA GLN A 38 -7.30 -3.77 -8.82
C GLN A 38 -6.12 -2.88 -9.20
N GLN A 39 -6.35 -1.58 -9.40
CA GLN A 39 -5.28 -0.60 -9.64
C GLN A 39 -4.33 -0.50 -8.45
N ARG A 40 -4.84 -0.52 -7.21
CA ARG A 40 -3.97 -0.54 -6.01
C ARG A 40 -3.13 -1.80 -5.93
N GLN A 41 -3.68 -2.95 -6.30
CA GLN A 41 -2.96 -4.21 -6.31
C GLN A 41 -1.90 -4.25 -7.41
N THR A 42 -2.16 -3.72 -8.61
CA THR A 42 -1.18 -3.67 -9.70
C THR A 42 -0.07 -2.66 -9.44
N THR A 43 -0.37 -1.49 -8.86
CA THR A 43 0.68 -0.53 -8.42
C THR A 43 1.56 -1.09 -7.30
N SER A 44 1.08 -2.06 -6.54
CA SER A 44 1.89 -2.77 -5.54
C SER A 44 2.56 -4.03 -6.10
N LYS A 45 2.28 -4.46 -7.34
CA LYS A 45 2.71 -5.79 -7.83
C LYS A 45 3.38 -5.86 -9.21
N GLU A 46 3.54 -4.79 -9.99
CA GLU A 46 4.24 -4.93 -11.29
C GLU A 46 5.31 -3.85 -11.57
N PRO A 47 6.49 -4.23 -12.13
CA PRO A 47 7.62 -3.35 -12.32
C PRO A 47 7.39 -2.38 -13.48
N ALA A 48 8.08 -1.26 -13.39
CA ALA A 48 8.04 -0.14 -14.31
C ALA A 48 7.99 -0.52 -15.81
N ALA A 49 6.93 -0.09 -16.50
CA ALA A 49 6.96 0.24 -17.92
C ALA A 49 5.76 1.11 -18.31
N GLY A 50 5.97 2.42 -18.52
CA GLY A 50 5.09 3.21 -19.42
C GLY A 50 4.67 4.62 -19.01
N ALA A 51 5.63 5.56 -19.09
CA ALA A 51 5.49 6.95 -19.60
C ALA A 51 4.38 7.90 -19.07
N GLY A 52 4.77 8.70 -18.08
CA GLY A 52 4.43 10.12 -17.91
C GLY A 52 5.53 10.71 -17.02
N GLU A 53 6.19 11.78 -17.46
CA GLU A 53 7.42 12.42 -16.91
C GLU A 53 7.95 11.90 -15.56
N PRO A 54 9.24 11.49 -15.47
CA PRO A 54 9.76 10.75 -14.33
C PRO A 54 9.83 11.66 -13.11
N ALA A 55 8.75 11.73 -12.34
CA ALA A 55 8.88 11.81 -10.89
C ALA A 55 9.81 10.65 -10.55
N GLN A 56 11.11 10.94 -10.31
CA GLN A 56 12.16 9.96 -10.05
C GLN A 56 11.51 8.80 -9.34
N ALA A 57 11.42 7.65 -10.02
CA ALA A 57 10.71 6.48 -9.54
C ALA A 57 11.33 6.16 -8.20
N ARG A 58 10.74 6.70 -7.14
CA ARG A 58 11.32 6.63 -5.81
C ARG A 58 11.20 5.17 -5.47
N LYS A 59 12.37 4.54 -5.31
CA LYS A 59 12.43 3.16 -4.87
C LYS A 59 11.45 2.99 -3.71
N PRO A 60 10.60 1.96 -3.73
CA PRO A 60 9.76 1.68 -2.59
C PRO A 60 10.65 1.51 -1.36
N PHE A 61 10.14 1.88 -0.19
CA PHE A 61 10.93 1.92 1.05
C PHE A 61 11.61 0.57 1.37
N TRP A 62 11.00 -0.56 1.02
CA TRP A 62 11.60 -1.88 1.20
C TRP A 62 12.84 -2.11 0.32
N GLU A 63 12.86 -1.58 -0.91
CA GLU A 63 14.01 -1.71 -1.82
C GLU A 63 15.19 -0.87 -1.32
N VAL A 64 14.90 0.27 -0.69
CA VAL A 64 15.90 1.07 0.02
C VAL A 64 16.48 0.28 1.20
N ILE A 65 15.63 -0.36 2.02
CA ILE A 65 16.11 -1.20 3.14
C ILE A 65 16.99 -2.35 2.64
N GLU A 66 16.62 -3.03 1.55
CA GLU A 66 17.43 -4.12 0.99
C GLU A 66 18.79 -3.64 0.48
N GLU A 67 18.83 -2.45 -0.13
CA GLU A 67 20.08 -1.85 -0.60
C GLU A 67 21.04 -1.53 0.55
N GLU A 68 20.53 -0.95 1.64
CA GLU A 68 21.30 -0.69 2.85
C GLU A 68 21.72 -2.00 3.52
N ASN A 69 20.81 -2.99 3.58
CA ASN A 69 21.07 -4.29 4.17
C ASN A 69 22.25 -5.03 3.51
N ARG A 70 22.42 -4.92 2.18
CA ARG A 70 23.55 -5.52 1.45
C ARG A 70 24.92 -5.00 1.90
N GLN A 71 24.97 -3.83 2.52
CA GLN A 71 26.23 -3.24 3.01
C GLN A 71 26.61 -3.74 4.40
N ILE A 72 25.70 -4.43 5.09
CA ILE A 72 25.90 -4.96 6.44
C ILE A 72 26.53 -6.35 6.35
N LEU A 73 27.64 -6.55 7.07
CA LEU A 73 28.32 -7.84 7.15
C LEU A 73 27.43 -8.91 7.81
N PRO A 74 27.44 -10.17 7.33
CA PRO A 74 26.61 -11.24 7.89
C PRO A 74 26.89 -11.49 9.38
N GLU A 75 28.11 -11.30 9.85
CA GLU A 75 28.47 -11.46 11.27
C GLU A 75 27.73 -10.47 12.18
N VAL A 76 27.36 -9.30 11.65
CA VAL A 76 26.57 -8.31 12.41
C VAL A 76 25.14 -8.81 12.57
N TRP A 77 24.58 -9.46 11.55
CA TRP A 77 23.25 -10.09 11.62
C TRP A 77 23.24 -11.24 12.63
N ASP A 78 24.29 -12.05 12.66
CA ASP A 78 24.44 -13.16 13.61
C ASP A 78 24.61 -12.68 15.06
N ALA A 79 25.18 -11.50 15.26
CA ALA A 79 25.34 -10.90 16.58
C ALA A 79 24.03 -10.28 17.13
N LEU A 80 22.96 -10.19 16.34
CA LEU A 80 21.71 -9.60 16.80
C LEU A 80 20.97 -10.51 17.80
N PRO A 81 20.32 -9.92 18.82
CA PRO A 81 19.46 -10.67 19.73
C PRO A 81 18.28 -11.30 18.99
N THR A 82 17.95 -12.56 19.31
CA THR A 82 16.80 -13.27 18.73
C THR A 82 15.46 -12.64 19.11
N ASP A 83 15.41 -11.94 20.24
CA ASP A 83 14.23 -11.26 20.80
C ASP A 83 14.15 -9.77 20.44
N LEU A 84 15.00 -9.29 19.51
CA LEU A 84 15.09 -7.87 19.13
C LEU A 84 13.74 -7.28 18.70
N SER A 85 12.93 -8.03 17.95
CA SER A 85 11.61 -7.56 17.49
C SER A 85 10.63 -7.36 18.64
N ALA A 86 10.61 -8.28 19.59
CA ALA A 86 9.75 -8.23 20.78
C ALA A 86 10.23 -7.19 21.79
N GLN A 87 11.54 -6.93 21.85
CA GLN A 87 12.18 -6.11 22.88
C GLN A 87 12.91 -4.88 22.33
N HIS A 88 12.49 -4.34 21.19
CA HIS A 88 13.19 -3.22 20.55
C HIS A 88 13.39 -2.02 21.49
N ASP A 89 12.44 -1.69 22.36
CA ASP A 89 12.60 -0.59 23.34
C ASP A 89 13.79 -0.81 24.28
N HIS A 90 14.04 -2.06 24.68
CA HIS A 90 15.17 -2.41 25.53
C HIS A 90 16.49 -2.13 24.80
N TYR A 91 16.58 -2.51 23.53
CA TYR A 91 17.81 -2.36 22.74
C TYR A 91 18.02 -0.94 22.21
N ILE A 92 16.97 -0.17 21.99
CA ILE A 92 17.04 1.21 21.48
C ILE A 92 17.16 2.22 22.63
N TYR A 93 16.41 2.01 23.72
CA TYR A 93 16.29 2.99 24.81
C TYR A 93 16.81 2.51 26.16
N GLY A 94 17.24 1.24 26.29
CA GLY A 94 17.73 0.68 27.54
C GLY A 94 16.62 0.39 28.58
N THR A 95 15.35 0.40 28.18
CA THR A 95 14.23 0.08 29.09
C THR A 95 14.31 -1.37 29.56
N PRO A 96 13.74 -1.73 30.73
CA PRO A 96 13.68 -3.13 31.16
C PRO A 96 13.04 -4.04 30.10
N LYS A 97 13.53 -5.29 29.98
CA LYS A 97 12.94 -6.28 29.07
C LYS A 97 11.48 -6.52 29.44
N ARG A 98 10.62 -6.60 28.41
CA ARG A 98 9.21 -6.97 28.60
C ARG A 98 9.19 -8.45 29.00
N SER A 99 8.54 -8.76 30.11
CA SER A 99 8.35 -10.15 30.55
C SER A 99 7.56 -10.91 29.50
N ASP A 100 8.05 -12.08 29.08
CA ASP A 100 7.26 -13.00 28.25
C ASP A 100 6.04 -13.44 29.06
N VAL A 101 4.84 -13.06 28.61
CA VAL A 101 3.54 -13.53 29.12
C VAL A 101 2.93 -14.47 28.10
#